data_AF-A0A4R2E4U3-F1
#
_entry.id   AF-A0A4R2E4U3-F1
#
_cell.length_a   1.000
_cell.length_b   1.000
_cell.length_c   1.000
_cell.angle_alpha   90.00
_cell.angle_beta   90.00
_cell.angle_gamma   90.00
#
_symmetry.space_group_name_H-M   'P 1'
#
loop_
_entity.id
_entity.type
_entity.pdbx_description
1 polymer ?
#
loop_
_entity_poly.entity_id
_entity_poly.type
_entity_poly.pdbx_seq_one_letter_code
_entity_poly.pdbx_strand_id
1 'polypeptide(L)'
;MSANSRTNRVEVSFYSDEFKRMVVREHLEYGTPKDQLKAKYGIKGKSAILNWMRKFAYTNESPMSKQKPQHVTAAGSESEEIARLKAENERLLQALAHEQLHVQVLNTMIDIAERELKIPVRKKPGAKQ
;
A
#
# COMPACT_ATOMS: atom_id res chain seq x y z
N MET A 1 58.97 13.01 -16.31
CA MET A 1 58.58 11.61 -16.07
C MET A 1 57.41 11.63 -15.09
N SER A 2 56.19 11.38 -15.54
CA SER A 2 55.02 11.36 -14.67
C SER A 2 54.08 10.24 -15.11
N ALA A 3 53.84 9.29 -14.21
CA ALA A 3 52.72 8.37 -14.26
C ALA A 3 52.52 7.82 -12.84
N ASN A 4 51.77 8.56 -12.02
CA ASN A 4 51.32 8.06 -10.72
C ASN A 4 50.04 7.26 -10.91
N SER A 5 50.18 5.95 -11.15
CA SER A 5 49.05 5.03 -11.31
C SER A 5 48.45 4.69 -9.94
N ARG A 6 47.38 5.40 -9.54
CA ARG A 6 46.54 5.00 -8.41
C ARG A 6 45.66 3.82 -8.81
N THR A 7 46.10 2.61 -8.49
CA THR A 7 45.26 1.41 -8.57
C THR A 7 44.25 1.42 -7.42
N ASN A 8 43.08 2.03 -7.65
CA ASN A 8 41.97 2.00 -6.70
C ASN A 8 41.31 0.61 -6.74
N ARG A 9 41.76 -0.30 -5.86
CA ARG A 9 41.17 -1.63 -5.68
C ARG A 9 39.82 -1.46 -4.98
N VAL A 10 38.72 -1.52 -5.74
CA VAL A 10 37.36 -1.47 -5.18
C VAL A 10 37.12 -2.75 -4.39
N GLU A 11 37.19 -2.66 -3.06
CA GLU A 11 36.75 -3.73 -2.17
C GLU A 11 35.25 -3.96 -2.36
N VAL A 12 34.90 -5.09 -2.97
CA VAL A 12 33.50 -5.48 -3.16
C VAL A 12 32.93 -5.85 -1.80
N SER A 13 32.17 -4.92 -1.20
CA SER A 13 31.46 -5.17 0.05
C SER A 13 30.25 -6.06 -0.22
N PHE A 14 30.26 -7.27 0.33
CA PHE A 14 29.13 -8.20 0.26
C PHE A 14 28.15 -7.89 1.41
N TYR A 15 26.91 -7.61 1.06
CA TYR A 15 25.82 -7.42 2.02
C TYR A 15 24.87 -8.62 1.97
N SER A 16 24.38 -9.08 3.11
CA SER A 16 23.36 -10.13 3.17
C SER A 16 22.03 -9.62 2.60
N ASP A 17 21.23 -10.51 2.01
CA ASP A 17 19.93 -10.11 1.45
C ASP A 17 18.96 -9.64 2.55
N GLU A 18 19.07 -10.16 3.77
CA GLU A 18 18.31 -9.69 4.93
C GLU A 18 18.64 -8.23 5.27
N PHE A 19 19.93 -7.89 5.35
CA PHE A 19 20.37 -6.53 5.62
C PHE A 19 19.89 -5.56 4.53
N LYS A 20 19.99 -5.95 3.25
CA LYS A 20 19.49 -5.14 2.14
C LYS A 20 17.98 -4.87 2.26
N ARG A 21 17.20 -5.89 2.63
CA ARG A 21 15.74 -5.75 2.83
C ARG A 21 15.42 -4.82 4.00
N MET A 22 16.15 -4.92 5.11
CA MET A 22 15.99 -4.04 6.27
C MET A 22 16.21 -2.57 5.88
N VAL A 23 17.30 -2.27 5.16
CA VAL A 23 17.62 -0.91 4.72
C VAL A 23 16.58 -0.37 3.72
N VAL A 24 16.08 -1.22 2.81
CA VAL A 24 15.00 -0.82 1.88
C VAL A 24 13.70 -0.55 2.62
N ARG A 25 13.33 -1.40 3.59
CA ARG A 25 12.13 -1.22 4.41
C ARG A 25 12.19 0.10 5.16
N GLU A 26 13.33 0.43 5.77
CA GLU A 26 13.50 1.68 6.50
C GLU A 26 13.29 2.91 5.59
N HIS A 27 13.77 2.86 4.34
CA HIS A 27 13.51 3.94 3.37
C HIS A 27 12.03 4.10 3.05
N LEU A 28 11.30 2.99 2.88
CA LEU A 28 9.90 2.97 2.45
C LEU A 28 8.95 3.33 3.59
N GLU A 29 9.22 2.86 4.81
CA GLU A 29 8.34 3.09 5.97
C GLU A 29 8.56 4.48 6.59
N TYR A 30 9.80 4.92 6.72
CA TYR A 30 10.14 6.16 7.43
C TYR A 30 10.51 7.33 6.50
N GLY A 31 10.57 7.10 5.18
CA GLY A 31 10.93 8.13 4.20
C GLY A 31 12.38 8.61 4.29
N THR A 32 13.24 7.92 5.06
CA THR A 32 14.62 8.33 5.33
C THR A 32 15.44 8.46 4.04
N PRO A 33 16.04 9.61 3.70
CA PRO A 33 16.81 9.78 2.48
C PRO A 33 17.93 8.74 2.31
N LYS A 34 18.16 8.31 1.07
CA LYS A 34 19.16 7.28 0.74
C LYS A 34 20.57 7.63 1.18
N ASP A 35 20.94 8.91 1.11
CA ASP A 35 22.27 9.36 1.54
C ASP A 35 22.43 9.28 3.07
N GLN A 36 21.36 9.51 3.82
CA GLN A 36 21.34 9.33 5.26
C GLN A 36 21.47 7.85 5.63
N LEU A 37 20.76 6.95 4.93
CA LEU A 37 20.89 5.51 5.11
C LEU A 37 22.31 5.01 4.78
N LYS A 38 22.94 5.56 3.74
CA LYS A 38 24.33 5.25 3.39
C LYS A 38 25.30 5.65 4.49
N ALA A 39 25.14 6.84 5.05
CA ALA A 39 25.95 7.31 6.17
C ALA A 39 25.73 6.47 7.43
N LYS A 40 24.46 6.20 7.77
CA LYS A 40 24.05 5.41 8.95
C LYS A 40 24.61 4.00 8.93
N TYR A 41 24.61 3.36 7.77
CA TYR A 41 24.99 1.95 7.62
C TYR A 41 26.37 1.72 6.98
N GLY A 42 27.15 2.79 6.76
CA GLY A 42 28.49 2.69 6.15
C GLY A 42 28.48 2.11 4.73
N ILE A 43 27.42 2.35 3.95
CA ILE A 43 27.26 1.77 2.62
C ILE A 43 28.08 2.56 1.61
N LYS A 44 29.18 1.96 1.13
CA LYS A 44 30.15 2.60 0.23
C LYS A 44 29.63 2.77 -1.21
N GLY A 45 28.65 1.97 -1.63
CA GLY A 45 28.16 1.98 -3.01
C GLY A 45 27.20 3.13 -3.31
N LYS A 46 27.55 4.00 -4.29
CA LYS A 46 26.74 5.17 -4.71
C LYS A 46 25.30 4.79 -5.08
N SER A 47 25.12 3.67 -5.77
CA SER A 47 23.82 3.16 -6.23
C SER A 47 23.36 1.89 -5.51
N ALA A 48 24.00 1.51 -4.39
CA ALA A 48 23.72 0.25 -3.70
C ALA A 48 22.27 0.16 -3.23
N ILE A 49 21.80 1.16 -2.48
CA ILE A 49 20.41 1.20 -1.99
C ILE A 49 19.43 1.26 -3.17
N LEU A 50 19.73 2.02 -4.22
CA LEU A 50 18.88 2.08 -5.42
C LEU A 50 18.75 0.70 -6.09
N ASN A 51 19.84 -0.05 -6.20
CA ASN A 51 19.82 -1.40 -6.75
C ASN A 51 19.05 -2.37 -5.85
N TRP A 52 19.16 -2.22 -4.52
CA TRP A 52 18.39 -3.03 -3.57
C TRP A 52 16.91 -2.72 -3.61
N MET A 53 16.52 -1.45 -3.72
CA MET A 53 15.13 -1.06 -3.91
C MET A 53 14.56 -1.67 -5.19
N ARG A 54 15.29 -1.61 -6.33
CA ARG A 54 14.83 -2.31 -7.55
C ARG A 54 14.69 -3.82 -7.37
N LYS A 55 15.54 -4.44 -6.54
CA LYS A 55 15.50 -5.88 -6.29
C LYS A 55 14.39 -6.28 -5.30
N PHE A 56 14.09 -5.47 -4.29
CA PHE A 56 13.27 -5.85 -3.14
C PHE A 56 12.00 -5.03 -2.94
N ALA A 57 11.92 -3.79 -3.44
CA ALA A 57 10.72 -2.95 -3.30
C ALA A 57 9.53 -3.53 -4.07
N TYR A 58 9.77 -4.15 -5.23
CA TYR A 58 8.75 -4.83 -6.03
C TYR A 58 8.44 -6.27 -5.57
N THR A 59 9.15 -6.80 -4.57
CA THR A 59 8.94 -8.16 -4.04
C THR A 59 8.13 -8.18 -2.75
N ASN A 60 7.64 -7.02 -2.29
CA ASN A 60 6.68 -6.97 -1.19
C ASN A 60 5.25 -7.33 -1.63
N GLU A 61 5.04 -7.61 -2.91
CA GLU A 61 3.89 -8.38 -3.33
C GLU A 61 4.17 -9.85 -3.02
N SER A 62 3.31 -10.42 -2.17
CA SER A 62 3.05 -11.85 -1.92
C SER A 62 3.86 -12.84 -2.78
N PRO A 63 4.38 -13.97 -2.22
CA PRO A 63 5.21 -14.93 -2.94
C PRO A 63 4.57 -15.63 -4.17
N MET A 64 3.40 -15.17 -4.65
CA MET A 64 2.74 -15.64 -5.86
C MET A 64 3.23 -14.99 -7.17
N SER A 65 3.88 -13.82 -7.17
CA SER A 65 4.21 -13.14 -8.44
C SER A 65 5.63 -13.41 -8.93
N LYS A 66 5.85 -14.61 -9.48
CA LYS A 66 6.94 -14.83 -10.45
C LYS A 66 6.42 -14.52 -11.85
N GLN A 67 6.28 -13.25 -12.20
CA GLN A 67 6.18 -12.87 -13.60
C GLN A 67 7.31 -11.90 -13.94
N LYS A 68 8.15 -12.35 -14.88
CA LYS A 68 9.29 -11.63 -15.44
C LYS A 68 8.82 -10.29 -16.02
N PRO A 69 9.70 -9.27 -16.10
CA PRO A 69 9.33 -7.99 -16.67
C PRO A 69 9.10 -8.14 -18.17
N GLN A 70 7.84 -8.17 -18.58
CA GLN A 70 7.46 -8.01 -19.98
C GLN A 70 7.35 -6.51 -20.25
N HIS A 71 8.37 -5.99 -20.90
CA HIS A 71 8.40 -4.63 -21.42
C HIS A 71 7.39 -4.52 -22.57
N VAL A 72 6.16 -4.03 -22.33
CA VAL A 72 5.27 -3.42 -23.33
C VAL A 72 4.19 -2.53 -22.68
N THR A 73 4.23 -1.21 -22.98
CA THR A 73 3.12 -0.23 -22.98
C THR A 73 2.22 -0.09 -21.73
N ALA A 74 2.71 0.58 -20.67
CA ALA A 74 1.97 0.80 -19.41
C ALA A 74 0.94 1.96 -19.40
N ALA A 75 0.94 2.86 -20.40
CA ALA A 75 0.09 4.05 -20.35
C ALA A 75 -1.40 3.79 -20.65
N GLY A 76 -1.72 2.74 -21.44
CA GLY A 76 -3.11 2.38 -21.76
C GLY A 76 -3.79 1.59 -20.64
N SER A 77 -3.08 0.63 -20.05
CA SER A 77 -3.63 -0.27 -19.03
C SER A 77 -3.94 0.42 -17.70
N GLU A 78 -3.13 1.40 -17.29
CA GLU A 78 -3.37 2.15 -16.06
C GLU A 78 -4.61 3.06 -16.18
N SER A 79 -4.79 3.69 -17.35
CA SER A 79 -5.97 4.54 -17.60
C SER A 79 -7.27 3.73 -17.61
N GLU A 80 -7.25 2.54 -18.20
CA GLU A 80 -8.40 1.63 -18.23
C GLU A 80 -8.75 1.09 -16.84
N GLU A 81 -7.74 0.74 -16.04
CA GLU A 81 -7.93 0.29 -14.66
C GLU A 81 -8.50 1.41 -13.79
N ILE A 82 -7.99 2.65 -13.91
CA ILE A 82 -8.54 3.81 -13.19
C ILE A 82 -10.00 4.05 -13.59
N ALA A 83 -10.35 3.90 -14.87
CA ALA A 83 -11.73 4.05 -15.33
C ALA A 83 -12.64 2.96 -14.75
N ARG A 84 -12.21 1.70 -14.73
CA ARG A 84 -12.93 0.59 -14.07
C ARG A 84 -13.14 0.82 -12.59
N LEU A 85 -12.08 1.20 -11.88
CA LEU A 85 -12.13 1.45 -10.43
C LEU A 85 -13.08 2.60 -10.09
N LYS A 86 -13.10 3.67 -10.90
CA LYS A 86 -14.06 4.78 -10.73
C LYS A 86 -15.51 4.33 -10.93
N ALA A 87 -15.78 3.56 -11.98
CA ALA A 87 -17.13 3.05 -12.25
C ALA A 87 -17.62 2.13 -11.12
N GLU A 88 -16.73 1.26 -10.60
CA GLU A 88 -17.08 0.41 -9.47
C GLU A 88 -17.29 1.22 -8.18
N ASN A 89 -16.47 2.25 -7.94
CA ASN A 89 -16.64 3.13 -6.80
C ASN A 89 -18.00 3.84 -6.84
N GLU A 90 -18.39 4.37 -8.00
CA GLU A 90 -19.69 5.00 -8.18
C GLU A 90 -20.84 4.02 -7.93
N ARG A 91 -20.76 2.80 -8.47
CA ARG A 91 -21.74 1.74 -8.23
C ARG A 91 -21.87 1.41 -6.74
N LEU A 92 -20.74 1.29 -6.04
CA LEU A 92 -20.71 1.01 -4.61
C LEU A 92 -21.30 2.16 -3.78
N LEU A 93 -21.01 3.41 -4.15
CA LEU A 93 -21.60 4.58 -3.51
C LEU A 93 -23.12 4.64 -3.68
N GLN A 94 -23.63 4.32 -4.88
CA GLN A 94 -25.06 4.25 -5.13
C GLN A 94 -25.74 3.15 -4.31
N ALA A 95 -25.14 1.96 -4.26
CA ALA A 95 -25.64 0.86 -3.44
C ALA A 95 -25.66 1.22 -1.94
N LEU A 96 -24.59 1.88 -1.45
CA LEU A 96 -24.51 2.34 -0.07
C LEU A 96 -25.60 3.37 0.24
N ALA A 97 -25.80 4.35 -0.65
CA ALA A 97 -26.85 5.36 -0.47
C ALA A 97 -28.25 4.73 -0.44
N HIS A 98 -28.51 3.73 -1.29
CA HIS A 98 -29.78 3.00 -1.31
C HIS A 98 -30.03 2.26 0.01
N GLU A 99 -29.03 1.52 0.51
CA GLU A 99 -29.16 0.80 1.78
C GLU A 99 -29.31 1.73 2.97
N GLN A 100 -28.59 2.86 2.99
CA GLN A 100 -28.75 3.88 4.03
C GLN A 100 -30.17 4.44 4.06
N LEU A 101 -30.73 4.75 2.88
CA LEU A 101 -32.12 5.21 2.77
C LEU A 101 -33.10 4.12 3.23
N HIS A 102 -32.89 2.87 2.82
CA HIS A 102 -33.72 1.75 3.23
C HIS A 102 -33.72 1.57 4.75
N VAL A 103 -32.55 1.61 5.39
CA VAL A 103 -32.41 1.57 6.85
C VAL A 103 -33.14 2.76 7.51
N GLN A 104 -33.02 3.96 6.95
CA GLN A 104 -33.72 5.14 7.47
C GLN A 104 -35.25 4.99 7.39
N VAL A 105 -35.76 4.48 6.28
CA VAL A 105 -37.19 4.21 6.09
C VAL A 105 -37.68 3.17 7.10
N LEU A 106 -36.95 2.06 7.28
CA LEU A 106 -37.29 1.02 8.26
C LEU A 106 -37.34 1.58 9.69
N ASN A 107 -36.35 2.40 10.07
CA ASN A 107 -36.35 3.07 11.38
C ASN A 107 -37.55 4.01 11.53
N THR A 108 -37.88 4.77 10.49
CA THR A 108 -39.04 5.67 10.50
C THR A 108 -40.35 4.88 10.63
N MET A 109 -40.47 3.74 9.95
CA MET A 109 -41.63 2.86 10.06
C MET A 109 -41.77 2.28 11.47
N ILE A 110 -40.65 1.91 12.10
CA ILE A 110 -40.62 1.50 13.51
C ILE A 110 -41.13 2.63 14.40
N ASP A 111 -40.66 3.85 14.20
CA ASP A 111 -41.07 5.01 15.02
C ASP A 111 -42.58 5.30 14.88
N ILE A 112 -43.13 5.16 13.66
CA ILE A 112 -44.57 5.27 13.42
C ILE A 112 -45.32 4.15 14.15
N ALA A 113 -44.87 2.89 14.03
CA ALA A 113 -45.52 1.75 14.68
C ALA A 113 -45.54 1.91 16.20
N GLU A 114 -44.43 2.32 16.83
CA GLU A 114 -44.37 2.56 18.27
C GLU A 114 -45.31 3.71 18.70
N ARG A 115 -45.42 4.76 17.88
CA ARG A 115 -46.30 5.91 18.16
C ARG A 115 -47.78 5.57 18.06
N GLU A 116 -48.20 4.90 16.99
CA GLU A 116 -49.61 4.61 16.70
C GLU A 116 -50.13 3.40 17.48
N LEU A 117 -49.32 2.33 17.59
CA LEU A 117 -49.75 1.08 18.23
C LEU A 117 -49.41 1.01 19.73
N LYS A 118 -48.63 1.96 20.25
CA LYS A 118 -48.20 2.02 21.67
C LYS A 118 -47.48 0.76 22.17
N ILE A 119 -46.91 -0.04 21.27
CA ILE A 119 -46.09 -1.22 21.58
C ILE A 119 -44.62 -0.91 21.34
N PRO A 120 -43.70 -1.36 22.21
CA PRO A 120 -42.26 -1.21 21.97
C PRO A 120 -41.80 -2.25 20.94
N VAL A 121 -41.28 -1.80 19.80
CA VAL A 121 -40.75 -2.66 18.73
C VAL A 121 -39.23 -2.78 18.85
N ARG A 122 -38.54 -1.69 19.22
CA ARG A 122 -37.09 -1.71 19.46
C ARG A 122 -36.77 -2.41 20.78
N LYS A 123 -35.70 -3.23 20.77
CA LYS A 123 -35.13 -3.73 22.03
C LYS A 123 -34.54 -2.57 22.84
N LYS A 124 -34.86 -2.53 24.14
CA LYS A 124 -34.25 -1.56 25.07
C LYS A 124 -32.76 -1.92 25.27
N PRO A 125 -31.83 -0.96 25.13
CA PRO A 125 -30.43 -1.19 25.48
C PRO A 125 -30.36 -1.37 27.00
N GLY A 126 -30.07 -2.58 27.47
CA GLY A 126 -30.00 -2.86 28.91
C GLY A 126 -30.43 -4.26 29.35
N ALA A 127 -30.96 -5.11 28.47
CA ALA A 127 -31.09 -6.54 28.78
C ALA A 127 -29.69 -7.16 28.82
N LYS A 128 -29.08 -7.17 30.00
CA LYS A 128 -27.79 -7.84 30.28
C LYS A 128 -27.89 -9.29 29.82
N GLN A 129 -26.88 -9.74 29.07
CA GLN A 129 -26.65 -11.15 28.77
C GLN A 129 -26.24 -11.89 30.04
#